data_AF-A0A5C1WAN5-F1
#
_entry.id   AF-A0A5C1WAN5-F1
#
_cell.length_a   1.000
_cell.length_b   1.000
_cell.length_c   1.000
_cell.angle_alpha   90.00
_cell.angle_beta   90.00
_cell.angle_gamma   90.00
#
_symmetry.space_group_name_H-M   'P 1'
#
loop_
_entity.id
_entity.type
_entity.pdbx_description
1 polymer ?
#
loop_
_entity_poly.entity_id
_entity_poly.type
_entity_poly.pdbx_seq_one_letter_code
_entity_poly.pdbx_strand_id
1 'polypeptide(L)'
;MMLGAQILLGFQLQAPFQYAFDHLTPVEKVIEIIVLCIMVLVLGLLVFPSAHHRIVHQGHAAPGVEETVKWAMVATLLPFAVALGLVLYIAGIRVAGFATGVAAALAGTMLAVGAWYGLPLLQCRQQWEQPMPIAKETSIGAKVEHVLTEARVVLPGAQALLGFQLAIILTEGFERLPPSTKLVHGLALGLVAFSTILLMAPAAYHRLGYRGRDTEGFHEIASRLVLAATVFLALGLCADIHVVVGKIAQSNGLANLLASLSAALLLGLWYVLPLWHGRRRTREEQSKDPRPQSQASRAKPGSHNLPM
;
A
#
# COMPACT_ATOMS: atom_id res chain seq x y z
N MET A 1 4.64 11.36 1.84
CA MET A 1 3.26 11.26 1.31
C MET A 1 2.41 10.25 2.05
N MET A 2 2.95 9.09 2.44
CA MET A 2 2.16 8.01 3.03
C MET A 2 1.33 8.42 4.25
N LEU A 3 1.94 9.11 5.23
CA LEU A 3 1.23 9.62 6.40
C LEU A 3 0.08 10.57 6.04
N GLY A 4 0.31 11.51 5.11
CA GLY A 4 -0.72 12.47 4.70
C GLY A 4 -1.92 11.80 4.02
N ALA A 5 -1.66 10.81 3.16
CA ALA A 5 -2.72 10.02 2.54
C ALA A 5 -3.51 9.19 3.57
N GLN A 6 -2.82 8.59 4.54
CA GLN A 6 -3.47 7.80 5.59
C GLN A 6 -4.31 8.65 6.54
N ILE A 7 -3.87 9.88 6.85
CA ILE A 7 -4.65 10.84 7.63
C ILE A 7 -5.92 11.26 6.88
N LEU A 8 -5.81 11.61 5.60
CA LEU A 8 -6.97 11.98 4.79
C LEU A 8 -7.97 10.82 4.66
N LEU A 9 -7.47 9.60 4.44
CA LEU A 9 -8.31 8.39 4.43
C LEU A 9 -9.03 8.20 5.77
N GLY A 10 -8.33 8.40 6.90
CA GLY A 10 -8.93 8.32 8.23
C GLY A 10 -10.05 9.33 8.45
N PHE A 11 -9.87 10.58 8.03
CA PHE A 11 -10.95 11.58 8.04
C PHE A 11 -12.14 11.18 7.18
N GLN A 12 -11.90 10.62 5.99
CA GLN A 12 -12.95 10.15 5.08
C GLN A 12 -13.75 8.98 5.68
N LEU A 13 -13.10 8.08 6.41
CA LEU A 13 -13.78 7.01 7.16
C LEU A 13 -14.60 7.57 8.34
N GLN A 14 -14.13 8.63 8.98
CA GLN A 14 -14.80 9.23 10.14
C GLN A 14 -15.95 10.17 9.77
N ALA A 15 -15.86 10.88 8.64
CA ALA A 15 -16.81 11.92 8.24
C ALA A 15 -18.29 11.47 8.28
N PRO A 16 -18.67 10.26 7.81
CA PRO A 16 -20.07 9.77 7.80
C PRO A 16 -20.74 9.65 9.17
N PHE A 17 -19.93 9.67 10.23
CA PHE A 17 -20.39 9.52 11.61
C PHE A 17 -20.55 10.86 12.33
N GLN A 18 -20.12 11.96 11.70
CA GLN A 18 -20.22 13.30 12.26
C GLN A 18 -21.60 13.90 12.02
N TYR A 19 -22.07 14.71 12.96
CA TYR A 19 -23.38 15.38 12.89
C TYR A 19 -23.58 16.21 11.59
N ALA A 20 -22.52 16.89 11.13
CA ALA A 20 -22.55 17.71 9.93
C ALA A 20 -22.76 16.91 8.63
N PHE A 21 -22.55 15.59 8.66
CA PHE A 21 -22.65 14.72 7.49
C PHE A 21 -24.10 14.45 7.09
N ASP A 22 -25.02 14.36 8.05
CA ASP A 22 -26.43 14.10 7.74
C ASP A 22 -27.07 15.24 6.92
N HIS A 23 -26.51 16.45 7.03
CA HIS A 23 -26.89 17.66 6.32
C HIS A 23 -26.26 17.79 4.91
N LEU A 24 -25.41 16.84 4.50
CA LEU A 24 -24.86 16.81 3.14
C LEU A 24 -25.94 16.50 2.11
N THR A 25 -25.85 17.19 0.99
CA THR A 25 -26.61 16.86 -0.22
C THR A 25 -26.23 15.46 -0.73
N PRO A 26 -27.12 14.78 -1.48
CA PRO A 26 -26.82 13.47 -2.06
C PRO A 26 -25.58 13.49 -2.96
N VAL A 27 -25.35 14.59 -3.68
CA VAL A 27 -24.18 14.76 -4.55
C VAL A 27 -22.89 14.79 -3.73
N GLU A 28 -22.84 15.54 -2.63
CA GLU A 28 -21.66 15.56 -1.76
C GLU A 28 -21.38 14.19 -1.13
N LYS A 29 -22.44 13.44 -0.74
CA LYS A 29 -22.30 12.06 -0.23
C LYS A 29 -21.70 11.11 -1.29
N VAL A 30 -22.06 11.27 -2.56
CA VAL A 30 -21.46 10.50 -3.66
C VAL A 30 -20.00 10.88 -3.86
N ILE A 31 -19.65 12.17 -3.76
CA ILE A 31 -18.26 12.64 -3.84
C ILE A 31 -17.42 12.02 -2.73
N GLU A 32 -17.91 11.95 -1.49
CA GLU A 32 -17.20 11.28 -0.38
C GLU A 32 -16.93 9.79 -0.69
N ILE A 33 -17.90 9.06 -1.29
CA ILE A 33 -17.67 7.67 -1.72
C ILE A 33 -16.59 7.59 -2.82
N ILE A 34 -16.62 8.52 -3.79
CA ILE A 34 -15.61 8.58 -4.86
C ILE A 34 -14.22 8.86 -4.27
N VAL A 35 -14.10 9.84 -3.38
CA VAL A 35 -12.86 10.19 -2.71
C VAL A 35 -12.35 9.00 -1.89
N LEU A 36 -13.22 8.31 -1.15
CA LEU A 36 -12.87 7.10 -0.41
C LEU A 36 -12.28 6.04 -1.35
N CYS A 37 -12.91 5.75 -2.49
CA CYS A 37 -12.41 4.78 -3.46
C CYS A 37 -11.03 5.18 -4.04
N ILE A 38 -10.85 6.46 -4.36
CA ILE A 38 -9.56 6.99 -4.83
C ILE A 38 -8.49 6.86 -3.74
N MET A 39 -8.84 7.13 -2.48
CA MET A 39 -7.91 7.04 -1.36
C MET A 39 -7.51 5.60 -1.04
N VAL A 40 -8.40 4.63 -1.25
CA VAL A 40 -8.07 3.19 -1.16
C VAL A 40 -7.08 2.80 -2.27
N LEU A 41 -7.26 3.29 -3.49
CA LEU A 41 -6.30 3.11 -4.58
C LEU A 41 -4.94 3.72 -4.25
N VAL A 42 -4.92 4.95 -3.73
CA VAL A 42 -3.70 5.64 -3.28
C VAL A 42 -2.97 4.83 -2.22
N LEU A 43 -3.68 4.31 -1.21
CA LEU A 43 -3.09 3.46 -0.19
C LEU A 43 -2.51 2.17 -0.79
N GLY A 44 -3.26 1.53 -1.69
CA GLY A 44 -2.83 0.34 -2.42
C GLY A 44 -1.49 0.58 -3.13
N LEU A 45 -1.41 1.65 -3.92
CA LEU A 45 -0.22 2.01 -4.70
C LEU A 45 0.97 2.43 -3.83
N LEU A 46 0.73 3.04 -2.66
CA LEU A 46 1.80 3.40 -1.73
C LEU A 46 2.46 2.20 -1.07
N VAL A 47 1.67 1.18 -0.70
CA VAL A 47 2.17 -0.04 -0.04
C VAL A 47 2.72 -1.05 -1.07
N PHE A 48 2.30 -0.93 -2.34
CA PHE A 48 2.68 -1.85 -3.41
C PHE A 48 4.19 -2.08 -3.57
N PRO A 49 5.07 -1.05 -3.65
CA PRO A 49 6.50 -1.28 -3.88
C PRO A 49 7.14 -2.08 -2.76
N SER A 50 6.74 -1.84 -1.51
CA SER A 50 7.23 -2.60 -0.35
C SER A 50 6.79 -4.07 -0.41
N ALA A 51 5.54 -4.33 -0.80
CA ALA A 51 5.04 -5.69 -0.98
C ALA A 51 5.73 -6.41 -2.15
N HIS A 52 5.88 -5.73 -3.29
CA HIS A 52 6.56 -6.24 -4.47
C HIS A 52 8.03 -6.58 -4.17
N HIS A 53 8.75 -5.67 -3.52
CA HIS A 53 10.14 -5.85 -3.15
C HIS A 53 10.34 -7.07 -2.23
N ARG A 54 9.47 -7.28 -1.25
CA ARG A 54 9.57 -8.43 -0.33
C ARG A 54 9.20 -9.76 -0.98
N ILE A 55 8.14 -9.79 -1.78
CA ILE A 55 7.65 -11.04 -2.39
C ILE A 55 8.56 -11.49 -3.54
N VAL A 56 8.98 -10.56 -4.41
CA VAL A 56 9.74 -10.89 -5.62
C VAL A 56 11.25 -10.98 -5.34
N HIS A 57 11.79 -10.09 -4.50
CA HIS A 57 13.24 -9.97 -4.30
C HIS A 57 13.71 -10.41 -2.91
N GLN A 58 12.81 -10.90 -2.05
CA GLN A 58 13.15 -11.30 -0.66
C GLN A 58 13.88 -10.21 0.13
N GLY A 59 13.72 -8.94 -0.25
CA GLY A 59 14.42 -7.80 0.35
C GLY A 59 15.87 -7.56 -0.14
N HIS A 60 16.32 -8.24 -1.20
CA HIS A 60 17.62 -7.97 -1.84
C HIS A 60 17.54 -6.74 -2.75
N ALA A 61 18.58 -5.91 -2.78
CA ALA A 61 18.68 -4.88 -3.81
C ALA A 61 18.80 -5.55 -5.17
N ALA A 62 17.78 -5.36 -6.01
CA ALA A 62 17.76 -5.87 -7.36
C ALA A 62 17.65 -4.70 -8.36
N PRO A 63 18.31 -4.80 -9.53
CA PRO A 63 18.08 -3.86 -10.62
C PRO A 63 16.59 -3.88 -11.00
N GLY A 64 15.93 -2.71 -10.96
CA GLY A 64 14.50 -2.53 -11.26
C GLY A 64 13.60 -2.19 -10.06
N VAL A 65 14.08 -2.34 -8.82
CA VAL A 65 13.30 -1.93 -7.61
C VAL A 65 13.05 -0.43 -7.61
N GLU A 66 14.07 0.38 -7.94
CA GLU A 66 13.94 1.82 -8.02
C GLU A 66 12.93 2.28 -9.08
N GLU A 67 12.86 1.59 -10.22
CA GLU A 67 11.92 1.90 -11.28
C GLU A 67 10.49 1.59 -10.84
N THR A 68 10.28 0.47 -10.14
CA THR A 68 8.98 0.11 -9.55
C THR A 68 8.52 1.15 -8.53
N VAL A 69 9.44 1.60 -7.65
CA VAL A 69 9.15 2.63 -6.64
C VAL A 69 8.85 3.98 -7.31
N LYS A 70 9.64 4.40 -8.29
CA LYS A 70 9.43 5.64 -9.06
C LYS A 70 8.08 5.62 -9.78
N TRP A 71 7.77 4.53 -10.49
CA TRP A 71 6.50 4.37 -11.18
C TRP A 71 5.31 4.43 -10.22
N ALA A 72 5.38 3.71 -9.09
CA ALA A 72 4.30 3.69 -8.10
C ALA A 72 4.09 5.07 -7.46
N MET A 73 5.16 5.81 -7.16
CA MET A 73 5.06 7.19 -6.68
C MET A 73 4.35 8.07 -7.71
N VAL A 74 4.79 8.04 -8.97
CA VAL A 74 4.18 8.82 -10.06
C VAL A 74 2.71 8.45 -10.28
N ALA A 75 2.37 7.16 -10.22
CA ALA A 75 1.00 6.67 -10.36
C ALA A 75 0.09 7.07 -9.19
N THR A 76 0.65 7.28 -8.00
CA THR A 76 -0.09 7.68 -6.79
C THR A 76 -0.42 9.17 -6.76
N LEU A 77 0.50 10.01 -7.27
CA LEU A 77 0.42 11.47 -7.16
C LEU A 77 -0.85 12.06 -7.79
N LEU A 78 -1.20 11.63 -9.00
CA LEU A 78 -2.37 12.15 -9.71
C LEU A 78 -3.70 11.81 -9.02
N PRO A 79 -4.01 10.53 -8.70
CA PRO A 79 -5.18 10.19 -7.90
C PRO A 79 -5.24 10.95 -6.57
N PHE A 80 -4.10 11.10 -5.89
CA PHE A 80 -4.03 11.85 -4.64
C PHE A 80 -4.34 13.34 -4.81
N ALA A 81 -3.87 13.97 -5.89
CA ALA A 81 -4.19 15.37 -6.22
C ALA A 81 -5.69 15.55 -6.47
N VAL A 82 -6.32 14.62 -7.19
CA VAL A 82 -7.76 14.63 -7.45
C VAL A 82 -8.56 14.47 -6.16
N ALA A 83 -8.19 13.50 -5.31
CA ALA A 83 -8.83 13.32 -4.01
C ALA A 83 -8.73 14.59 -3.15
N LEU A 84 -7.56 15.22 -3.11
CA LEU A 84 -7.36 16.48 -2.38
C LEU A 84 -8.24 17.61 -2.94
N GLY A 85 -8.34 17.75 -4.26
CA GLY A 85 -9.22 18.72 -4.91
C GLY A 85 -10.69 18.52 -4.55
N LEU A 86 -11.17 17.27 -4.51
CA LEU A 86 -12.54 16.94 -4.12
C LEU A 86 -12.80 17.18 -2.62
N VAL A 87 -11.82 16.95 -1.75
CA VAL A 87 -11.92 17.33 -0.33
C VAL A 87 -12.02 18.85 -0.17
N LEU A 88 -11.22 19.60 -0.92
CA LEU A 88 -11.27 21.07 -0.92
C LEU A 88 -12.58 21.61 -1.51
N TYR A 89 -13.18 20.91 -2.47
CA TYR A 89 -14.50 21.23 -3.00
C TYR A 89 -15.56 21.24 -1.90
N ILE A 90 -15.67 20.15 -1.13
CA ILE A 90 -16.65 20.01 -0.05
C ILE A 90 -16.40 21.05 1.05
N ALA A 91 -15.13 21.27 1.41
CA ALA A 91 -14.76 22.30 2.37
C ALA A 91 -15.14 23.71 1.88
N GLY A 92 -14.83 24.05 0.63
CA GLY A 92 -15.12 25.36 0.05
C GLY A 92 -16.61 25.67 -0.06
N ILE A 93 -17.44 24.66 -0.39
CA ILE A 93 -18.90 24.80 -0.38
C ILE A 93 -19.40 25.23 1.00
N ARG A 94 -18.88 24.63 2.07
CA ARG A 94 -19.29 24.94 3.44
C ARG A 94 -18.83 26.30 3.93
N VAL A 95 -17.69 26.78 3.43
CA VAL A 95 -17.13 28.07 3.84
C VAL A 95 -17.85 29.23 3.17
N ALA A 96 -18.03 29.18 1.84
CA ALA A 96 -18.54 30.34 1.09
C ALA A 96 -19.37 29.97 -0.15
N GLY A 97 -19.91 28.74 -0.20
CA GLY A 97 -20.82 28.30 -1.26
C GLY A 97 -20.13 27.70 -2.49
N PHE A 98 -20.94 27.39 -3.50
CA PHE A 98 -20.54 26.58 -4.67
C PHE A 98 -19.34 27.15 -5.44
N ALA A 99 -19.32 28.46 -5.71
CA ALA A 99 -18.25 29.09 -6.46
C ALA A 99 -16.89 28.95 -5.76
N THR A 100 -16.84 29.13 -4.44
CA THR A 100 -15.62 28.92 -3.65
C THR A 100 -15.22 27.45 -3.62
N GLY A 101 -16.17 26.53 -3.55
CA GLY A 101 -15.91 25.09 -3.67
C GLY A 101 -15.20 24.75 -4.98
N VAL A 102 -15.75 25.17 -6.13
CA VAL A 102 -15.16 24.92 -7.44
C VAL A 102 -13.78 25.57 -7.56
N ALA A 103 -13.65 26.82 -7.15
CA ALA A 103 -12.37 27.54 -7.19
C ALA A 103 -11.30 26.85 -6.33
N ALA A 104 -11.64 26.44 -5.10
CA ALA A 104 -10.73 25.73 -4.21
C ALA A 104 -10.30 24.37 -4.77
N ALA A 105 -11.23 23.63 -5.39
CA ALA A 105 -10.93 22.35 -6.01
C ALA A 105 -9.96 22.48 -7.18
N LEU A 106 -10.23 23.42 -8.10
CA LEU A 106 -9.37 23.68 -9.26
C LEU A 106 -8.01 24.22 -8.84
N ALA A 107 -7.97 25.23 -7.98
CA ALA A 107 -6.73 25.82 -7.50
C ALA A 107 -5.88 24.80 -6.74
N GLY A 108 -6.48 24.04 -5.83
CA GLY A 108 -5.80 23.00 -5.05
C GLY A 108 -5.25 21.88 -5.92
N THR A 109 -6.03 21.39 -6.89
CA THR A 109 -5.59 20.35 -7.82
C THR A 109 -4.48 20.85 -8.75
N MET A 110 -4.64 22.05 -9.33
CA MET A 110 -3.62 22.65 -10.20
C MET A 110 -2.32 22.92 -9.44
N LEU A 111 -2.41 23.43 -8.21
CA LEU A 111 -1.25 23.67 -7.36
C LEU A 111 -0.54 22.35 -7.02
N ALA A 112 -1.29 21.31 -6.64
CA ALA A 112 -0.74 19.99 -6.34
C ALA A 112 -0.05 19.38 -7.55
N VAL A 113 -0.71 19.36 -8.72
CA VAL A 113 -0.13 18.82 -9.96
C VAL A 113 1.07 19.65 -10.41
N GLY A 114 0.97 20.98 -10.39
CA GLY A 114 2.07 21.88 -10.77
C GLY A 114 3.29 21.73 -9.86
N ALA A 115 3.08 21.64 -8.55
CA ALA A 115 4.16 21.45 -7.59
C ALA A 115 4.78 20.05 -7.71
N TRP A 116 3.98 18.99 -7.85
CA TRP A 116 4.49 17.61 -7.84
C TRP A 116 5.04 17.13 -9.18
N TYR A 117 4.49 17.57 -10.30
CA TYR A 117 4.97 17.18 -11.64
C TYR A 117 5.78 18.29 -12.31
N GLY A 118 5.40 19.55 -12.14
CA GLY A 118 6.07 20.68 -12.77
C GLY A 118 7.48 20.95 -12.23
N LEU A 119 7.67 20.93 -10.90
CA LEU A 119 8.99 21.18 -10.31
C LEU A 119 10.04 20.10 -10.68
N PRO A 120 9.73 18.79 -10.63
CA PRO A 120 10.69 17.77 -11.07
C PRO A 120 11.02 17.84 -12.56
N LEU A 121 10.05 18.15 -13.43
CA LEU A 121 10.30 18.31 -14.87
C LEU A 121 11.27 19.47 -15.17
N LEU A 122 11.23 20.54 -14.37
CA LEU A 122 12.16 21.67 -14.49
C LEU A 122 13.57 21.32 -13.99
N GLN A 123 13.67 20.49 -12.94
CA GLN A 123 14.95 20.09 -12.32
C GLN A 123 15.64 18.92 -13.04
N CYS A 124 14.89 18.05 -13.73
CA CYS A 124 15.43 16.88 -14.44
C CYS A 124 16.40 17.25 -15.57
N ARG A 125 16.45 18.53 -15.98
CA ARG A 125 17.43 19.05 -16.93
C ARG A 125 18.87 19.05 -16.38
N GLN A 126 19.07 18.95 -15.06
CA GLN A 126 20.36 19.19 -14.41
C GLN A 126 21.07 17.93 -13.87
N GLN A 127 20.37 16.80 -13.72
CA GLN A 127 20.85 15.66 -12.90
C GLN A 127 21.30 14.42 -13.70
N TRP A 128 21.31 14.50 -15.03
CA TRP A 128 21.60 13.36 -15.92
C TRP A 128 23.10 12.97 -16.03
N GLU A 129 24.00 13.66 -15.33
CA GLU A 129 25.45 13.52 -15.54
C GLU A 129 26.18 12.59 -14.55
N GLN A 130 25.53 12.04 -13.52
CA GLN A 130 26.22 11.17 -12.56
C GLN A 130 25.90 9.67 -12.76
N PRO A 131 26.88 8.85 -13.17
CA PRO A 131 26.72 7.40 -13.21
C PRO A 131 26.49 6.85 -11.80
N MET A 132 25.41 6.10 -11.59
CA MET A 132 25.16 5.46 -10.30
C MET A 132 26.24 4.39 -10.01
N PRO A 133 26.81 4.35 -8.81
CA PRO A 133 27.77 3.32 -8.43
C PRO A 133 27.13 1.92 -8.54
N ILE A 134 27.86 0.96 -9.09
CA ILE A 134 27.43 -0.44 -9.17
C ILE A 134 27.18 -0.93 -7.74
N ALA A 135 25.92 -1.28 -7.44
CA ALA A 135 25.52 -1.78 -6.13
C ALA A 135 26.30 -3.06 -5.78
N LYS A 136 27.18 -2.98 -4.77
CA LYS A 136 27.73 -4.14 -4.08
C LYS A 136 26.59 -4.97 -3.49
N GLU A 137 26.76 -6.29 -3.42
CA GLU A 137 25.87 -7.21 -2.71
C GLU A 137 25.38 -6.56 -1.41
N THR A 138 24.06 -6.41 -1.26
CA THR A 138 23.47 -5.77 -0.08
C THR A 138 23.84 -6.54 1.18
N SER A 139 24.57 -5.89 2.08
CA SER A 139 24.88 -6.43 3.40
C SER A 139 23.59 -6.74 4.17
N ILE A 140 23.64 -7.71 5.08
CA ILE A 140 22.49 -8.06 5.92
C ILE A 140 22.00 -6.86 6.75
N GLY A 141 22.92 -6.00 7.19
CA GLY A 141 22.57 -4.73 7.84
C GLY A 141 21.70 -3.83 6.96
N ALA A 142 22.02 -3.70 5.68
CA ALA A 142 21.20 -2.92 4.74
C ALA A 142 19.81 -3.54 4.55
N LYS A 143 19.69 -4.87 4.48
CA LYS A 143 18.38 -5.55 4.41
C LYS A 143 17.53 -5.27 5.66
N VAL A 144 18.13 -5.37 6.83
CA VAL A 144 17.46 -5.11 8.12
C VAL A 144 17.02 -3.64 8.22
N GLU A 145 17.89 -2.71 7.83
CA GLU A 145 17.56 -1.28 7.80
C GLU A 145 16.42 -0.96 6.84
N HIS A 146 16.42 -1.56 5.63
CA HIS A 146 15.32 -1.40 4.67
C HIS A 146 14.00 -1.92 5.23
N VAL A 147 13.99 -3.11 5.82
CA VAL A 147 12.77 -3.69 6.39
C VAL A 147 12.22 -2.85 7.54
N LEU A 148 13.10 -2.37 8.42
CA LEU A 148 12.73 -1.50 9.54
C LEU A 148 12.26 -0.13 9.06
N THR A 149 12.86 0.42 8.01
CA THR A 149 12.46 1.71 7.42
C THR A 149 11.08 1.59 6.77
N GLU A 150 10.85 0.57 5.94
CA GLU A 150 9.54 0.31 5.35
C GLU A 150 8.45 0.15 6.43
N ALA A 151 8.71 -0.63 7.48
CA ALA A 151 7.78 -0.78 8.60
C ALA A 151 7.50 0.56 9.30
N ARG A 152 8.53 1.39 9.52
CA ARG A 152 8.40 2.73 10.13
C ARG A 152 7.67 3.72 9.25
N VAL A 153 7.65 3.54 7.93
CA VAL A 153 6.88 4.40 7.02
C VAL A 153 5.40 4.01 7.06
N VAL A 154 5.07 2.72 7.16
CA VAL A 154 3.67 2.22 7.21
C VAL A 154 3.02 2.41 8.58
N LEU A 155 3.78 2.17 9.65
CA LEU A 155 3.28 2.10 11.02
C LEU A 155 2.51 3.36 11.46
N PRO A 156 3.02 4.60 11.26
CA PRO A 156 2.31 5.81 11.68
C PRO A 156 0.91 5.94 11.09
N GLY A 157 0.69 5.51 9.86
CA GLY A 157 -0.65 5.60 9.29
C GLY A 157 -1.57 4.44 9.63
N ALA A 158 -1.05 3.24 9.89
CA ALA A 158 -1.87 2.19 10.51
C ALA A 158 -2.34 2.63 11.91
N GLN A 159 -1.48 3.30 12.68
CA GLN A 159 -1.83 3.89 13.96
C GLN A 159 -2.84 5.04 13.83
N ALA A 160 -2.70 5.89 12.81
CA ALA A 160 -3.67 6.94 12.53
C ALA A 160 -5.06 6.35 12.22
N LEU A 161 -5.14 5.37 11.31
CA LEU A 161 -6.39 4.67 10.98
C LEU A 161 -7.03 4.04 12.23
N LEU A 162 -6.24 3.35 13.05
CA LEU A 162 -6.69 2.79 14.33
C LEU A 162 -7.30 3.88 15.24
N GLY A 163 -6.63 5.03 15.36
CA GLY A 163 -7.11 6.16 16.15
C GLY A 163 -8.42 6.73 15.64
N PHE A 164 -8.57 6.91 14.32
CA PHE A 164 -9.81 7.38 13.71
C PHE A 164 -10.96 6.38 13.89
N GLN A 165 -10.71 5.08 13.72
CA GLN A 165 -11.72 4.03 13.97
C GLN A 165 -12.18 4.01 15.43
N LEU A 166 -11.26 4.21 16.37
CA LEU A 166 -11.59 4.30 17.80
C LEU A 166 -12.43 5.55 18.08
N ALA A 167 -12.09 6.69 17.46
CA ALA A 167 -12.84 7.92 17.60
C ALA A 167 -14.29 7.78 17.07
N ILE A 168 -14.51 6.98 16.02
CA ILE A 168 -15.85 6.69 15.50
C ILE A 168 -16.75 6.07 16.57
N ILE A 169 -16.24 5.18 17.42
CA ILE A 169 -17.03 4.49 18.46
C ILE A 169 -17.64 5.47 19.46
N LEU A 170 -17.01 6.64 19.64
CA LEU A 170 -17.44 7.68 20.57
C LEU A 170 -18.43 8.67 19.94
N THR A 171 -18.88 8.45 18.70
CA THR A 171 -19.80 9.35 17.99
C THR A 171 -21.25 8.91 18.12
N GLU A 172 -22.18 9.86 18.15
CA GLU A 172 -23.63 9.56 18.06
C GLU A 172 -23.99 8.81 16.77
N GLY A 173 -23.26 9.09 15.67
CA GLY A 173 -23.45 8.40 14.40
C GLY A 173 -23.20 6.89 14.52
N PHE A 174 -22.25 6.48 15.35
CA PHE A 174 -21.98 5.07 15.64
C PHE A 174 -23.03 4.45 16.56
N GLU A 175 -23.50 5.18 17.59
CA GLU A 175 -24.52 4.69 18.51
C GLU A 175 -25.82 4.29 17.80
N ARG A 176 -26.19 5.01 16.75
CA ARG A 176 -27.39 4.77 15.95
C ARG A 176 -27.26 3.62 14.94
N LEU A 177 -26.08 3.01 14.81
CA LEU A 177 -25.88 1.89 13.88
C LEU A 177 -26.57 0.59 14.33
N PRO A 178 -26.99 -0.26 13.38
CA PRO A 178 -27.44 -1.62 13.67
C PRO A 178 -26.37 -2.44 14.42
N PRO A 179 -26.77 -3.38 15.32
CA PRO A 179 -25.82 -4.21 16.06
C PRO A 179 -24.85 -4.99 15.17
N SER A 180 -25.31 -5.51 14.02
CA SER A 180 -24.47 -6.23 13.07
C SER A 180 -23.36 -5.33 12.50
N THR A 181 -23.68 -4.10 12.13
CA THR A 181 -22.71 -3.12 11.63
C THR A 181 -21.69 -2.71 12.69
N LYS A 182 -22.12 -2.57 13.95
CA LYS A 182 -21.21 -2.34 15.09
C LYS A 182 -20.22 -3.48 15.30
N LEU A 183 -20.67 -4.73 15.14
CA LEU A 183 -19.78 -5.90 15.21
C LEU A 183 -18.76 -5.93 14.07
N VAL A 184 -19.18 -5.59 12.84
CA VAL A 184 -18.26 -5.50 11.69
C VAL A 184 -17.21 -4.41 11.93
N HIS A 185 -17.61 -3.24 12.45
CA HIS A 185 -16.67 -2.18 12.84
C HIS A 185 -15.71 -2.63 13.96
N GLY A 186 -16.22 -3.35 14.96
CA GLY A 186 -15.38 -3.90 16.03
C GLY A 186 -14.37 -4.93 15.52
N LEU A 187 -14.76 -5.78 14.58
CA LEU A 187 -13.86 -6.70 13.89
C LEU A 187 -12.82 -5.93 13.07
N ALA A 188 -13.24 -4.91 12.32
CA ALA A 188 -12.35 -4.04 11.55
C ALA A 188 -11.28 -3.40 12.44
N LEU A 189 -11.70 -2.83 13.57
CA LEU A 189 -10.81 -2.24 14.57
C LEU A 189 -9.83 -3.28 15.13
N GLY A 190 -10.31 -4.48 15.45
CA GLY A 190 -9.46 -5.58 15.93
C GLY A 190 -8.41 -6.01 14.91
N LEU A 191 -8.78 -6.08 13.63
CA LEU A 191 -7.87 -6.41 12.53
C LEU A 191 -6.79 -5.33 12.32
N VAL A 192 -7.17 -4.06 12.34
CA VAL A 192 -6.21 -2.94 12.21
C VAL A 192 -5.31 -2.85 13.45
N ALA A 193 -5.85 -3.11 14.65
CA ALA A 193 -5.06 -3.19 15.88
C ALA A 193 -4.03 -4.33 15.81
N PHE A 194 -4.45 -5.51 15.36
CA PHE A 194 -3.55 -6.66 15.19
C PHE A 194 -2.48 -6.40 14.13
N SER A 195 -2.84 -5.79 13.00
CA SER A 195 -1.89 -5.31 11.99
C SER A 195 -0.87 -4.34 12.61
N THR A 196 -1.31 -3.39 13.43
CA THR A 196 -0.43 -2.41 14.08
C THR A 196 0.55 -3.10 15.02
N ILE A 197 0.11 -4.07 15.82
CA ILE A 197 0.98 -4.88 16.68
C ILE A 197 2.04 -5.62 15.86
N LEU A 198 1.64 -6.24 14.75
CA LEU A 198 2.56 -6.93 13.84
C LEU A 198 3.59 -5.99 13.20
N LEU A 199 3.21 -4.75 12.86
CA LEU A 199 4.15 -3.73 12.34
C LEU A 199 5.12 -3.21 13.40
N MET A 200 4.73 -3.20 14.68
CA MET A 200 5.61 -2.83 15.80
C MET A 200 6.58 -3.95 16.18
N ALA A 201 6.18 -5.20 15.95
CA ALA A 201 6.93 -6.39 16.38
C ALA A 201 8.39 -6.44 15.85
N PRO A 202 8.73 -6.18 14.56
CA PRO A 202 10.11 -6.23 14.08
C PRO A 202 11.08 -5.35 14.88
N ALA A 203 10.68 -4.12 15.22
CA ALA A 203 11.53 -3.22 16.00
C ALA A 203 11.72 -3.71 17.45
N ALA A 204 10.68 -4.28 18.05
CA ALA A 204 10.75 -4.87 19.38
C ALA A 204 11.62 -6.14 19.39
N TYR A 205 11.45 -7.04 18.42
CA TYR A 205 12.24 -8.26 18.26
C TYR A 205 13.71 -7.96 17.99
N HIS A 206 14.03 -6.94 17.17
CA HIS A 206 15.40 -6.53 16.90
C HIS A 206 16.11 -6.10 18.19
N ARG A 207 15.44 -5.28 19.01
CA ARG A 207 15.99 -4.77 20.27
C ARG A 207 16.07 -5.83 21.37
N LEU A 208 15.00 -6.59 21.59
CA LEU A 208 14.86 -7.51 22.71
C LEU A 208 15.43 -8.90 22.42
N GLY A 209 15.09 -9.48 21.26
CA GLY A 209 15.46 -10.84 20.90
C GLY A 209 16.88 -10.95 20.33
N TYR A 210 17.26 -10.00 19.47
CA TYR A 210 18.53 -10.03 18.75
C TYR A 210 19.60 -9.10 19.33
N ARG A 211 19.29 -8.35 20.40
CA ARG A 211 20.20 -7.36 21.02
C ARG A 211 20.75 -6.34 20.01
N GLY A 212 19.99 -6.01 18.97
CA GLY A 212 20.40 -5.14 17.89
C GLY A 212 21.33 -5.77 16.84
N ARG A 213 21.50 -7.10 16.82
CA ARG A 213 22.30 -7.79 15.80
C ARG A 213 21.49 -8.06 14.55
N ASP A 214 22.10 -7.77 13.40
CA ASP A 214 21.50 -8.03 12.09
C ASP A 214 21.82 -9.47 11.65
N THR A 215 20.81 -10.32 11.60
CA THR A 215 20.93 -11.73 11.21
C THR A 215 19.91 -12.07 10.13
N GLU A 216 20.21 -13.07 9.28
CA GLU A 216 19.27 -13.52 8.24
C GLU A 216 17.95 -14.01 8.86
N GLY A 217 18.01 -14.72 10.00
CA GLY A 217 16.82 -15.18 10.71
C GLY A 217 15.91 -14.04 11.20
N PHE A 218 16.49 -12.91 11.64
CA PHE A 218 15.70 -11.72 11.98
C PHE A 218 15.01 -11.14 10.75
N HIS A 219 15.72 -11.03 9.61
CA HIS A 219 15.18 -10.51 8.36
C HIS A 219 13.97 -11.32 7.88
N GLU A 220 14.05 -12.65 7.92
CA GLU A 220 12.93 -13.53 7.54
C GLU A 220 11.70 -13.33 8.43
N ILE A 221 11.89 -13.27 9.76
CA ILE A 221 10.81 -13.05 10.72
C ILE A 221 10.18 -11.66 10.51
N ALA A 222 11.01 -10.63 10.41
CA ALA A 222 10.55 -9.26 10.18
C ALA A 222 9.80 -9.13 8.85
N SER A 223 10.26 -9.82 7.81
CA SER A 223 9.58 -9.85 6.51
C SER A 223 8.21 -10.49 6.58
N ARG A 224 8.10 -11.66 7.23
CA ARG A 224 6.82 -12.35 7.44
C ARG A 224 5.84 -11.55 8.28
N LEU A 225 6.32 -10.87 9.33
CA LEU A 225 5.48 -10.02 10.19
C LEU A 225 4.89 -8.84 9.41
N VAL A 226 5.69 -8.14 8.62
CA VAL A 226 5.20 -7.01 7.80
C VAL A 226 4.22 -7.49 6.72
N LEU A 227 4.51 -8.62 6.06
CA LEU A 227 3.60 -9.20 5.06
C LEU A 227 2.30 -9.73 5.68
N ALA A 228 2.35 -10.29 6.89
CA ALA A 228 1.15 -10.69 7.61
C ALA A 228 0.32 -9.46 8.00
N ALA A 229 0.97 -8.40 8.50
CA ALA A 229 0.30 -7.17 8.89
C ALA A 229 -0.52 -6.56 7.74
N THR A 230 0.02 -6.50 6.52
CA THR A 230 -0.70 -5.96 5.37
C THR A 230 -1.95 -6.77 5.02
N VAL A 231 -2.02 -8.09 5.30
CA VAL A 231 -3.27 -8.86 5.14
C VAL A 231 -4.33 -8.36 6.11
N PHE A 232 -3.98 -8.25 7.39
CA PHE A 232 -4.92 -7.78 8.42
C PHE A 232 -5.35 -6.33 8.19
N LEU A 233 -4.44 -5.48 7.71
CA LEU A 233 -4.75 -4.11 7.32
C LEU A 233 -5.77 -4.07 6.16
N ALA A 234 -5.56 -4.89 5.12
CA ALA A 234 -6.50 -4.97 3.99
C ALA A 234 -7.89 -5.42 4.45
N LEU A 235 -7.97 -6.48 5.25
CA LEU A 235 -9.24 -7.00 5.76
C LEU A 235 -9.96 -5.99 6.65
N GLY A 236 -9.23 -5.34 7.56
CA GLY A 236 -9.77 -4.29 8.42
C GLY A 236 -10.32 -3.12 7.62
N LEU A 237 -9.55 -2.62 6.65
CA LEU A 237 -9.99 -1.52 5.79
C LEU A 237 -11.20 -1.89 4.92
N CYS A 238 -11.28 -3.13 4.42
CA CYS A 238 -12.46 -3.58 3.66
C CYS A 238 -13.72 -3.63 4.52
N ALA A 239 -13.59 -4.07 5.78
CA ALA A 239 -14.68 -4.05 6.75
C ALA A 239 -15.11 -2.61 7.08
N ASP A 240 -14.17 -1.68 7.25
CA ASP A 240 -14.49 -0.26 7.43
C ASP A 240 -15.23 0.34 6.23
N ILE A 241 -14.76 0.05 5.01
CA ILE A 241 -15.42 0.52 3.78
C ILE A 241 -16.85 0.01 3.71
N HIS A 242 -17.09 -1.25 4.07
CA HIS A 242 -18.44 -1.79 4.14
C HIS A 242 -19.32 -0.99 5.12
N VAL A 243 -18.84 -0.73 6.33
CA VAL A 243 -19.57 0.03 7.36
C VAL A 243 -19.85 1.46 6.87
N VAL A 244 -18.83 2.14 6.37
CA VAL A 244 -18.88 3.53 5.90
C VAL A 244 -19.81 3.68 4.70
N VAL A 245 -19.62 2.90 3.64
CA VAL A 245 -20.47 2.96 2.45
C VAL A 245 -21.91 2.57 2.80
N GLY A 246 -22.11 1.58 3.68
CA GLY A 246 -23.43 1.20 4.17
C GLY A 246 -24.14 2.37 4.88
N LYS A 247 -23.42 3.13 5.70
CA LYS A 247 -23.93 4.34 6.37
C LYS A 247 -24.20 5.48 5.39
N ILE A 248 -23.33 5.73 4.42
CA ILE A 248 -23.51 6.84 3.45
C ILE A 248 -24.65 6.54 2.48
N ALA A 249 -24.60 5.39 1.83
CA ALA A 249 -25.48 5.04 0.71
C ALA A 249 -26.79 4.36 1.15
N GLN A 250 -26.92 3.98 2.43
CA GLN A 250 -28.06 3.23 2.96
C GLN A 250 -28.36 1.95 2.13
N SER A 251 -27.32 1.35 1.56
CA SER A 251 -27.41 0.21 0.64
C SER A 251 -26.33 -0.84 0.93
N ASN A 252 -26.77 -2.01 1.41
CA ASN A 252 -25.88 -3.15 1.67
C ASN A 252 -25.25 -3.69 0.37
N GLY A 253 -25.95 -3.59 -0.75
CA GLY A 253 -25.45 -4.04 -2.05
C GLY A 253 -24.24 -3.23 -2.50
N LEU A 254 -24.33 -1.89 -2.41
CA LEU A 254 -23.22 -1.01 -2.77
C LEU A 254 -22.04 -1.16 -1.78
N ALA A 255 -22.34 -1.29 -0.48
CA ALA A 255 -21.33 -1.53 0.55
C ALA A 255 -20.52 -2.81 0.30
N ASN A 256 -21.21 -3.92 0.01
CA ASN A 256 -20.57 -5.20 -0.30
C ASN A 256 -19.77 -5.14 -1.60
N LEU A 257 -20.30 -4.48 -2.64
CA LEU A 257 -19.61 -4.32 -3.91
C LEU A 257 -18.30 -3.53 -3.72
N LEU A 258 -18.34 -2.36 -3.09
CA LEU A 258 -17.15 -1.52 -2.92
C LEU A 258 -16.13 -2.12 -1.95
N ALA A 259 -16.57 -2.81 -0.89
CA ALA A 259 -15.67 -3.58 -0.02
C ALA A 259 -15.00 -4.72 -0.79
N SER A 260 -15.72 -5.45 -1.64
CA SER A 260 -15.17 -6.54 -2.44
C SER A 260 -14.21 -6.04 -3.52
N LEU A 261 -14.52 -4.93 -4.18
CA LEU A 261 -13.64 -4.29 -5.15
C LEU A 261 -12.36 -3.77 -4.48
N SER A 262 -12.49 -3.22 -3.28
CA SER A 262 -11.36 -2.78 -2.47
C SER A 262 -10.48 -3.96 -2.04
N ALA A 263 -11.09 -5.07 -1.62
CA ALA A 263 -10.36 -6.30 -1.29
C ALA A 263 -9.61 -6.84 -2.52
N ALA A 264 -10.28 -6.92 -3.68
CA ALA A 264 -9.67 -7.35 -4.93
C ALA A 264 -8.52 -6.44 -5.36
N LEU A 265 -8.67 -5.12 -5.20
CA LEU A 265 -7.64 -4.14 -5.50
C LEU A 265 -6.43 -4.28 -4.57
N LEU A 266 -6.64 -4.27 -3.26
CA LEU A 266 -5.57 -4.31 -2.26
C LEU A 266 -4.83 -5.66 -2.30
N LEU A 267 -5.55 -6.78 -2.28
CA LEU A 267 -4.94 -8.11 -2.35
C LEU A 267 -4.33 -8.39 -3.73
N GLY A 268 -4.99 -7.91 -4.78
CA GLY A 268 -4.50 -8.00 -6.16
C GLY A 268 -3.16 -7.29 -6.30
N LEU A 269 -3.07 -6.08 -5.79
CA LEU A 269 -1.86 -5.27 -5.85
C LEU A 269 -0.78 -5.78 -4.92
N TRP A 270 -1.09 -6.12 -3.67
CA TRP A 270 -0.08 -6.49 -2.68
C TRP A 270 0.41 -7.94 -2.80
N TYR A 271 -0.38 -8.87 -3.33
CA TYR A 271 0.00 -10.29 -3.37
C TYR A 271 -0.09 -10.90 -4.77
N VAL A 272 -1.20 -10.70 -5.48
CA VAL A 272 -1.39 -11.38 -6.78
C VAL A 272 -0.39 -10.89 -7.82
N LEU A 273 -0.24 -9.57 -7.96
CA LEU A 273 0.70 -8.97 -8.91
C LEU A 273 2.17 -9.35 -8.60
N PRO A 274 2.67 -9.22 -7.36
CA PRO A 274 4.02 -9.66 -7.02
C PRO A 274 4.27 -11.17 -7.25
N LEU A 275 3.32 -12.04 -6.86
CA LEU A 275 3.46 -13.48 -7.06
C LEU A 275 3.47 -13.87 -8.54
N TRP A 276 2.69 -13.16 -9.37
CA TRP A 276 2.67 -13.39 -10.81
C TRP A 276 3.97 -12.99 -11.50
N HIS A 277 4.54 -11.83 -11.13
CA HIS A 277 5.86 -11.40 -11.63
C HIS A 277 6.98 -12.36 -11.20
N GLY A 278 6.96 -12.82 -9.94
CA GLY A 278 7.92 -13.81 -9.43
C GLY A 278 7.93 -15.12 -10.21
N ARG A 279 6.74 -15.64 -10.60
CA ARG A 279 6.61 -16.87 -11.40
C ARG A 279 7.08 -16.72 -12.85
N ARG A 280 6.90 -15.56 -13.46
CA ARG A 280 7.35 -15.30 -14.84
C ARG A 280 8.88 -15.29 -14.92
N ARG A 281 9.54 -14.65 -13.96
CA ARG A 281 11.00 -14.56 -13.92
C ARG A 281 11.66 -15.93 -13.76
N THR A 282 11.16 -16.78 -12.86
CA THR A 282 11.68 -18.15 -12.70
C THR A 282 11.52 -18.98 -13.98
N ARG A 283 10.43 -18.77 -14.73
CA ARG A 283 10.20 -19.43 -16.02
C ARG A 283 11.14 -18.93 -17.12
N GLU A 284 11.46 -17.65 -17.14
CA GLU A 284 12.42 -17.05 -18.08
C GLU A 284 13.87 -17.46 -17.76
N GLU A 285 14.25 -17.52 -16.48
CA GLU A 285 15.57 -18.02 -16.05
C GLU A 285 15.74 -19.50 -16.40
N GLN A 286 14.72 -20.34 -16.19
CA GLN A 286 14.73 -21.75 -16.65
C GLN A 286 14.72 -21.91 -18.17
N SER A 287 14.17 -20.95 -18.92
CA SER A 287 14.20 -20.96 -20.39
C SER A 287 15.53 -20.48 -20.96
N LYS A 288 16.29 -19.68 -20.20
CA LYS A 288 17.62 -19.17 -20.59
C LYS A 288 18.77 -20.11 -20.20
N ASP A 289 18.53 -21.10 -19.33
CA ASP A 289 19.52 -22.11 -18.97
C ASP A 289 19.71 -23.10 -20.15
N PRO A 290 20.81 -23.01 -20.92
CA PRO A 290 21.09 -23.99 -21.95
C PRO A 290 21.55 -25.25 -21.23
N ARG A 291 20.68 -26.25 -21.11
CA ARG A 291 21.04 -27.56 -20.51
C ARG A 291 22.41 -28.00 -21.05
N PRO A 292 23.35 -28.44 -20.19
CA PRO A 292 24.63 -28.92 -20.68
C PRO A 292 24.40 -30.21 -21.49
N GLN A 293 24.72 -30.17 -22.79
CA GLN A 293 24.81 -31.32 -23.70
C GLN A 293 25.95 -32.32 -23.31
N SER A 294 26.27 -32.46 -22.01
CA SER A 294 27.51 -33.07 -21.54
C SER A 294 27.38 -34.53 -21.05
N GLN A 295 26.33 -35.26 -21.40
CA GLN A 295 26.22 -36.68 -20.97
C GLN A 295 25.90 -37.70 -22.08
N ALA A 296 25.67 -37.29 -23.33
CA ALA A 296 25.39 -38.24 -24.41
C ALA A 296 26.64 -38.79 -25.14
N SER A 297 27.85 -38.28 -24.89
CA SER A 297 29.07 -38.67 -25.64
C SER A 297 30.07 -39.53 -24.87
N ARG A 298 29.80 -39.91 -23.61
CA ARG A 298 30.78 -40.60 -22.75
C ARG A 298 30.53 -42.11 -22.53
N ALA A 299 29.74 -42.74 -23.40
CA ALA A 299 29.56 -44.19 -23.40
C ALA A 299 29.90 -44.80 -24.77
N LYS A 300 31.20 -44.82 -25.13
CA LYS A 300 31.74 -45.87 -26.00
C LYS A 300 32.53 -46.83 -25.12
N PRO A 301 32.10 -48.10 -24.97
CA PRO A 301 32.90 -49.11 -24.29
C PRO A 301 34.17 -49.39 -25.10
N GLY A 302 35.30 -49.51 -24.42
CA GLY A 302 36.60 -49.78 -25.04
C GLY A 302 36.60 -51.08 -25.83
N SER A 303 36.91 -50.99 -27.12
CA SER A 303 37.38 -52.14 -27.90
C SER A 303 38.88 -52.28 -27.70
N HIS A 304 39.24 -53.18 -26.80
CA HIS A 304 40.57 -53.78 -26.72
C HIS A 304 40.77 -54.64 -27.98
N ASN A 305 41.80 -54.37 -28.79
CA ASN A 305 42.39 -55.36 -29.69
C ASN A 305 43.86 -54.96 -29.95
N LEU A 306 44.75 -55.84 -29.51
CA LEU A 306 46.20 -55.83 -29.68
C LEU A 306 46.60 -56.26 -31.11
N PRO A 307 47.82 -55.92 -31.56
CA PRO A 307 48.33 -56.32 -32.87
C PRO A 307 48.96 -57.71 -32.83
N MET A 308 48.70 -58.51 -33.88
CA MET A 308 49.56 -59.54 -34.47
C MET A 308 49.00 -59.87 -35.86
#